data_AF-A0A8J8K9F5-F1
#
_entry.id   AF-A0A8J8K9F5-F1
#
_cell.length_a   1.000
_cell.length_b   1.000
_cell.length_c   1.000
_cell.angle_alpha   90.00
_cell.angle_beta   90.00
_cell.angle_gamma   90.00
#
_symmetry.space_group_name_H-M   'P 1'
#
loop_
_entity.id
_entity.type
_entity.pdbx_description
1 polymer ?
#
loop_
_entity_poly.entity_id
_entity_poly.type
_entity_poly.pdbx_seq_one_letter_code
_entity_poly.pdbx_strand_id
1 'polypeptide(L)'
;MMENQKETRLRFLEHAGTVEICSIWKGPNLGYDYFLEIKDIELDKEDNFQKTPIMHEAFYDAFDELHAKYPWHYFQLDLLDEDFSEYVAEKLLEKLNDPEEEWQDYQLESFEKILGLKLVQSEFATKTGFSEITVKTLAKDTEYFYQEFVESYAKEIGQKFKLESTVETWSTFRGESFTFTGTLEISSNAIILKNEDAEICHVLPVDKFQIAAKPATALIEKWHFSIPKNK
;
A
#
# COMPACT_ATOMS: atom_id res chain seq x y z
N MET A 1 22.12 30.54 33.83
CA MET A 1 20.82 29.91 34.16
C MET A 1 19.88 30.33 33.04
N MET A 2 19.65 29.45 32.06
CA MET A 2 18.59 29.65 31.06
C MET A 2 17.33 29.07 31.71
N GLU A 3 16.37 29.94 32.03
CA GLU A 3 15.04 29.53 32.48
C GLU A 3 14.39 28.65 31.40
N ASN A 4 13.49 27.77 31.83
CA ASN A 4 12.65 26.91 31.00
C ASN A 4 11.84 27.75 29.99
N GLN A 5 12.48 28.20 28.92
CA GLN A 5 11.85 28.97 27.86
C GLN A 5 11.03 28.03 27.01
N LYS A 6 9.74 28.34 26.95
CA LYS A 6 8.79 27.69 26.08
C LYS A 6 9.01 28.20 24.66
N GLU A 7 9.15 27.29 23.71
CA GLU A 7 9.33 27.60 22.28
C GLU A 7 8.26 26.89 21.45
N THR A 8 7.62 27.62 20.52
CA THR A 8 6.68 27.03 19.55
C THR A 8 7.46 26.33 18.45
N ARG A 9 7.15 25.05 18.20
CA ARG A 9 7.79 24.20 17.18
C ARG A 9 6.91 24.01 15.95
N LEU A 10 5.60 24.11 16.12
CA LEU A 10 4.63 24.10 15.04
C LEU A 10 3.46 25.01 15.41
N ARG A 11 2.93 25.76 14.44
CA ARG A 11 1.73 26.59 14.59
C ARG A 11 0.83 26.48 13.36
N PHE A 12 -0.43 26.19 13.62
CA PHE A 12 -1.54 26.37 12.69
C PHE A 12 -2.41 27.56 13.10
N LEU A 13 -2.88 28.32 12.11
CA LEU A 13 -3.83 29.41 12.28
C LEU A 13 -5.20 28.99 11.75
N GLU A 14 -6.22 29.28 12.55
CA GLU A 14 -7.63 29.18 12.18
C GLU A 14 -8.28 30.56 12.37
N HIS A 15 -9.41 30.82 11.71
CA HIS A 15 -10.07 32.14 11.67
C HIS A 15 -10.25 32.85 13.02
N ALA A 16 -10.35 32.11 14.13
CA ALA A 16 -10.52 32.66 15.47
C ALA A 16 -9.36 32.36 16.45
N GLY A 17 -8.39 31.51 16.09
CA GLY A 17 -7.42 31.02 17.07
C GLY A 17 -6.22 30.27 16.49
N THR A 18 -5.43 29.65 17.36
CA THR A 18 -4.22 28.92 16.97
C THR A 18 -4.12 27.55 17.66
N VAL A 19 -3.62 26.58 16.91
CA VAL A 19 -3.17 25.28 17.44
C VAL A 19 -1.65 25.24 17.35
N GLU A 20 -0.98 25.01 18.47
CA GLU A 20 0.47 25.04 18.57
C GLU A 20 1.02 23.79 19.23
N ILE A 21 2.11 23.25 18.68
CA ILE A 21 2.97 22.34 19.45
C ILE A 21 4.11 23.17 20.00
N CYS A 22 4.21 23.16 21.33
CA CYS A 22 5.23 23.88 22.07
C CYS A 22 6.20 22.91 22.72
N SER A 23 7.43 23.38 22.97
CA SER A 23 8.47 22.63 23.65
C SER A 23 8.99 23.39 24.86
N ILE A 24 9.35 22.68 25.92
CA ILE A 24 10.07 23.22 27.09
C ILE A 24 11.37 22.45 27.25
N TRP A 25 12.48 23.18 27.30
CA TRP A 25 13.79 22.57 27.53
C TRP A 25 13.93 22.06 28.98
N LYS A 26 14.26 20.78 29.14
CA LYS A 26 14.51 20.12 30.43
C LYS A 26 16.00 20.08 30.82
N GLY A 27 16.90 20.42 29.90
CA GLY A 27 18.35 20.37 30.12
C GLY A 27 19.08 19.39 29.20
N PRO A 28 20.42 19.46 29.18
CA PRO A 28 21.26 18.81 28.17
C PRO A 28 21.15 17.28 28.10
N ASN A 29 20.76 16.62 29.19
CA ASN A 29 20.62 15.16 29.24
C ASN A 29 19.16 14.68 29.23
N LEU A 30 18.20 15.60 29.29
CA LEU A 30 16.77 15.29 29.40
C LEU A 30 15.98 15.76 28.18
N GLY A 31 16.57 16.61 27.33
CA GLY A 31 15.97 17.05 26.07
C GLY A 31 14.83 18.04 26.30
N TYR A 32 13.75 17.88 25.53
CA TYR A 32 12.56 18.71 25.57
C TYR A 32 11.33 17.91 26.02
N ASP A 33 10.36 18.59 26.63
CA ASP A 33 8.97 18.12 26.68
C ASP A 33 8.18 18.86 25.61
N TYR A 34 7.30 18.15 24.91
CA TYR A 34 6.42 18.69 23.89
C TYR A 34 4.96 18.60 24.33
N PHE A 35 4.15 19.59 23.99
CA PHE A 35 2.73 19.58 24.31
C PHE A 35 1.91 20.44 23.38
N LEU A 36 0.63 20.10 23.28
CA LEU A 36 -0.36 20.84 22.51
C LEU A 36 -0.88 22.04 23.31
N GLU A 37 -0.91 23.21 22.68
CA GLU A 37 -1.53 24.41 23.21
C GLU A 37 -2.53 24.97 22.19
N ILE A 38 -3.73 25.30 22.67
CA ILE A 38 -4.81 25.84 21.85
C ILE A 38 -5.19 27.21 22.41
N LYS A 39 -5.32 28.19 21.53
CA LYS A 39 -5.72 29.56 21.88
C LYS A 39 -6.93 29.96 21.06
N ASP A 40 -8.01 30.34 21.75
CA ASP A 40 -9.18 31.03 21.18
C ASP A 40 -9.87 30.33 19.99
N ILE A 41 -9.77 29.01 19.86
CA ILE A 41 -10.51 28.29 18.83
C ILE A 41 -11.91 27.94 19.34
N GLU A 42 -12.96 28.36 18.61
CA GLU A 42 -14.32 27.86 18.78
C GLU A 42 -14.44 26.43 18.24
N LEU A 43 -13.78 25.48 18.90
CA LEU A 43 -13.97 24.05 18.64
C LEU A 43 -15.30 23.62 19.25
N ASP A 44 -16.04 22.78 18.54
CA ASP A 44 -17.38 22.35 18.92
C ASP A 44 -17.48 21.91 20.39
N LYS A 45 -18.59 22.33 21.00
CA LYS A 45 -18.84 22.46 22.44
C LYS A 45 -18.95 21.13 23.21
N GLU A 46 -17.89 20.32 23.26
CA GLU A 46 -17.83 19.19 24.20
C GLU A 46 -16.52 19.07 25.02
N ASP A 47 -15.39 19.66 24.61
CA ASP A 47 -14.10 19.44 25.30
C ASP A 47 -13.60 20.65 26.13
N ASN A 48 -14.51 21.56 26.46
CA ASN A 48 -14.20 22.83 27.12
C ASN A 48 -14.11 22.72 28.66
N PHE A 49 -13.09 22.03 29.19
CA PHE A 49 -12.61 22.25 30.56
C PHE A 49 -11.12 21.94 30.66
N GLN A 50 -10.32 23.00 30.86
CA GLN A 50 -8.94 23.04 31.37
C GLN A 50 -8.34 21.66 31.75
N LYS A 51 -7.95 20.86 30.76
CA LYS A 51 -7.02 19.76 31.00
C LYS A 51 -5.62 20.36 30.98
N THR A 52 -4.85 20.06 32.01
CA THR A 52 -3.41 20.25 31.96
C THR A 52 -2.90 19.63 30.65
N PRO A 53 -2.12 20.36 29.84
CA PRO A 53 -1.62 19.81 28.59
C PRO A 53 -0.87 18.50 28.84
N ILE A 54 -1.11 17.51 27.99
CA ILE A 54 -0.39 16.24 28.05
C ILE A 54 1.03 16.51 27.59
N MET A 55 1.99 16.15 28.44
CA MET A 55 3.41 16.31 28.16
C MET A 55 3.93 15.04 27.49
N HIS A 56 4.64 15.22 26.39
CA HIS A 56 5.23 14.17 25.58
C HIS A 56 6.75 14.32 25.56
N GLU A 57 7.47 13.21 25.55
CA GLU A 57 8.93 13.24 25.46
C GLU A 57 9.44 13.53 24.03
N ALA A 58 8.57 13.38 23.03
CA ALA A 58 8.88 13.64 21.62
C ALA A 58 7.82 14.50 20.93
N PHE A 59 8.24 15.23 19.90
CA PHE A 59 7.37 16.02 19.04
C PHE A 59 6.31 15.15 18.35
N TYR A 60 6.71 13.96 17.89
CA TYR A 60 5.85 13.06 17.12
C TYR A 60 4.61 12.63 17.89
N ASP A 61 4.76 12.33 19.19
CA ASP A 61 3.64 11.95 20.05
C ASP A 61 2.66 13.12 20.26
N ALA A 62 3.20 14.35 20.43
CA ALA A 62 2.39 15.55 20.52
C ALA A 62 1.68 15.86 19.18
N PHE A 63 2.32 15.57 18.05
CA PHE A 63 1.72 15.71 16.73
C PHE A 63 0.65 14.65 16.48
N ASP A 64 0.84 13.42 16.92
CA ASP A 64 -0.16 12.35 16.80
C ASP A 64 -1.41 12.68 17.63
N GLU A 65 -1.24 13.30 18.82
CA GLU A 65 -2.36 13.86 19.57
C GLU A 65 -3.11 14.93 18.77
N LEU A 66 -2.38 15.89 18.17
CA LEU A 66 -2.97 16.93 17.32
C LEU A 66 -3.69 16.30 16.11
N HIS A 67 -3.09 15.30 15.48
CA HIS A 67 -3.61 14.60 14.31
C HIS A 67 -4.91 13.85 14.61
N ALA A 68 -5.00 13.22 15.79
CA ALA A 68 -6.19 12.49 16.20
C ALA A 68 -7.35 13.39 16.62
N LYS A 69 -7.07 14.58 17.15
CA LYS A 69 -8.08 15.47 17.74
C LYS A 69 -8.58 16.56 16.81
N TYR A 70 -7.74 17.03 15.90
CA TYR A 70 -8.03 18.21 15.10
C TYR A 70 -7.84 17.94 13.62
N PRO A 71 -8.71 18.51 12.76
CA PRO A 71 -8.54 18.42 11.32
C PRO A 71 -7.54 19.49 10.85
N TRP A 72 -6.34 19.48 11.44
CA TRP A 72 -5.27 20.47 11.31
C TRP A 72 -4.86 20.79 9.88
N HIS A 73 -5.13 19.83 9.00
CA HIS A 73 -4.77 19.83 7.61
C HIS A 73 -5.64 20.83 6.80
N TYR A 74 -6.78 21.28 7.34
CA TYR A 74 -7.54 22.43 6.81
C TYR A 74 -7.04 23.79 7.30
N PHE A 75 -6.17 23.83 8.31
CA PHE A 75 -5.68 25.08 8.89
C PHE A 75 -4.52 25.65 8.08
N GLN A 76 -4.27 26.95 8.25
CA GLN A 76 -3.12 27.60 7.62
C GLN A 76 -1.86 27.27 8.42
N LEU A 77 -0.87 26.61 7.79
CA LEU A 77 0.44 26.40 8.41
C LEU A 77 1.21 27.74 8.46
N ASP A 78 1.52 28.20 9.67
CA ASP A 78 2.26 29.46 9.90
C ASP A 78 3.73 29.21 10.24
N LEU A 79 3.99 28.18 11.04
CA LEU A 79 5.32 27.87 11.54
C LEU A 79 5.51 26.36 11.63
N LEU A 80 6.69 25.91 11.20
CA LEU A 80 7.19 24.58 11.46
C LEU A 80 8.72 24.63 11.61
N ASP A 81 9.22 24.00 12.66
CA ASP A 81 10.65 23.77 12.82
C ASP A 81 11.16 22.79 11.76
N GLU A 82 12.33 23.09 11.17
CA GLU A 82 12.86 22.36 10.01
C GLU A 82 13.08 20.88 10.32
N ASP A 83 13.48 20.56 11.56
CA ASP A 83 13.70 19.20 12.07
C ASP A 83 12.46 18.30 11.96
N PHE A 84 11.26 18.88 11.87
CA PHE A 84 9.98 18.14 11.79
C PHE A 84 9.29 18.24 10.43
N SER A 85 9.90 18.96 9.47
CA SER A 85 9.33 19.20 8.14
C SER A 85 8.97 17.91 7.40
N GLU A 86 9.89 16.95 7.35
CA GLU A 86 9.70 15.66 6.66
C GLU A 86 8.51 14.89 7.25
N TYR A 87 8.43 14.80 8.58
CA TYR A 87 7.36 14.08 9.26
C TYR A 87 5.98 14.70 9.00
N VAL A 88 5.86 16.02 9.15
CA VAL A 88 4.59 16.72 8.92
C VAL A 88 4.19 16.61 7.45
N ALA A 89 5.15 16.65 6.53
CA ALA A 89 4.90 16.43 5.11
C ALA A 89 4.35 15.01 4.85
N GLU A 90 4.96 13.97 5.41
CA GLU A 90 4.43 12.60 5.29
C GLU A 90 2.99 12.48 5.79
N LYS A 91 2.70 13.05 6.98
CA LYS A 91 1.34 13.07 7.55
C LYS A 91 0.35 13.86 6.72
N LEU A 92 0.81 14.92 6.05
CA LEU A 92 0.00 15.68 5.11
C LEU A 92 -0.37 14.84 3.88
N LEU A 93 0.58 14.08 3.30
CA LEU A 93 0.29 13.19 2.18
C LEU A 93 -0.62 12.04 2.54
N GLU A 94 -0.45 11.47 3.73
CA GLU A 94 -1.36 10.44 4.25
C GLU A 94 -2.79 10.98 4.24
N LYS A 95 -2.99 12.20 4.75
CA LYS A 95 -4.29 12.86 4.70
C LYS A 95 -4.74 13.10 3.28
N LEU A 96 -3.98 13.82 2.45
CA LEU A 96 -4.33 14.16 1.06
C LEU A 96 -4.72 12.97 0.17
N ASN A 97 -4.25 11.76 0.50
CA ASN A 97 -4.54 10.54 -0.25
C ASN A 97 -5.57 9.63 0.43
N ASP A 98 -6.22 10.10 1.50
CA ASP A 98 -7.30 9.39 2.18
C ASP A 98 -8.56 9.38 1.28
N PRO A 99 -9.07 8.21 0.87
CA PRO A 99 -10.26 8.12 0.01
C PRO A 99 -11.55 8.53 0.71
N GLU A 100 -11.57 8.63 2.04
CA GLU A 100 -12.76 8.98 2.82
C GLU A 100 -12.94 10.50 3.02
N GLU A 101 -11.92 11.31 2.73
CA GLU A 101 -11.96 12.77 2.90
C GLU A 101 -12.41 13.48 1.60
N GLU A 102 -13.36 14.43 1.71
CA GLU A 102 -13.80 15.25 0.58
C GLU A 102 -12.90 16.50 0.45
N TRP A 103 -12.18 16.59 -0.68
CA TRP A 103 -11.19 17.65 -0.92
C TRP A 103 -11.82 18.93 -1.48
N GLN A 104 -12.23 19.86 -0.62
CA GLN A 104 -12.60 21.23 -1.04
C GLN A 104 -11.78 22.29 -0.28
N ASP A 105 -11.29 23.29 -1.01
CA ASP A 105 -10.68 24.54 -0.51
C ASP A 105 -9.50 24.42 0.47
N TYR A 106 -8.49 23.62 0.09
CA TYR A 106 -7.31 23.41 0.91
C TYR A 106 -6.29 24.56 0.87
N GLN A 107 -5.72 24.93 2.02
CA GLN A 107 -4.68 25.97 2.15
C GLN A 107 -3.28 25.43 1.77
N LEU A 108 -3.17 24.72 0.63
CA LEU A 108 -1.93 24.05 0.16
C LEU A 108 -0.76 25.02 0.06
N GLU A 109 -1.02 26.27 -0.34
CA GLU A 109 0.00 27.29 -0.50
C GLU A 109 0.80 27.54 0.79
N SER A 110 0.14 27.47 1.96
CA SER A 110 0.80 27.65 3.26
C SER A 110 1.77 26.48 3.55
N PHE A 111 1.34 25.25 3.28
CA PHE A 111 2.15 24.06 3.41
C PHE A 111 3.33 24.07 2.44
N GLU A 112 3.10 24.31 1.15
CA GLU A 112 4.14 24.37 0.12
C GLU A 112 5.23 25.39 0.47
N LYS A 113 4.81 26.57 0.95
CA LYS A 113 5.73 27.66 1.31
C LYS A 113 6.58 27.32 2.53
N ILE A 114 5.96 26.81 3.61
CA ILE A 114 6.67 26.54 4.88
C ILE A 114 7.51 25.28 4.79
N LEU A 115 7.02 24.23 4.11
CA LEU A 115 7.74 22.97 3.92
C LEU A 115 8.73 23.01 2.75
N GLY A 116 8.72 24.07 1.92
CA GLY A 116 9.63 24.21 0.77
C GLY A 116 9.43 23.16 -0.32
N LEU A 117 8.22 22.62 -0.44
CA LEU A 117 7.85 21.55 -1.37
C LEU A 117 6.72 21.99 -2.30
N LYS A 118 6.48 21.21 -3.35
CA LYS A 118 5.34 21.41 -4.24
C LYS A 118 4.48 20.15 -4.31
N LEU A 119 3.20 20.28 -3.96
CA LEU A 119 2.20 19.24 -3.98
C LEU A 119 1.59 19.13 -5.38
N VAL A 120 1.64 17.93 -5.94
CA VAL A 120 1.16 17.67 -7.31
C VAL A 120 0.34 16.39 -7.31
N GLN A 121 -0.79 16.41 -8.01
CA GLN A 121 -1.53 15.20 -8.33
C GLN A 121 -0.96 14.56 -9.60
N SER A 122 -0.71 13.25 -9.54
CA SER A 122 -0.40 12.46 -10.72
C SER A 122 -0.95 11.05 -10.60
N GLU A 123 -1.15 10.42 -11.75
CA GLU A 123 -1.60 9.03 -11.81
C GLU A 123 -0.45 8.07 -11.45
N PHE A 124 -0.69 7.22 -10.47
CA PHE A 124 0.21 6.13 -10.10
C PHE A 124 -0.46 4.78 -10.32
N ALA A 125 0.28 3.86 -10.95
CA ALA A 125 -0.12 2.46 -11.03
C ALA A 125 -0.01 1.82 -9.65
N THR A 126 -1.15 1.64 -8.97
CA THR A 126 -1.23 1.02 -7.64
C THR A 126 -1.74 -0.41 -7.79
N LYS A 127 -1.17 -1.35 -7.01
CA LYS A 127 -1.65 -2.73 -6.97
C LYS A 127 -3.04 -2.78 -6.35
N THR A 128 -3.97 -3.48 -6.98
CA THR A 128 -5.37 -3.56 -6.50
C THR A 128 -5.60 -4.65 -5.46
N GLY A 129 -4.58 -5.44 -5.12
CA GLY A 129 -4.72 -6.65 -4.30
C GLY A 129 -5.15 -7.89 -5.09
N PHE A 130 -5.60 -7.72 -6.34
CA PHE A 130 -5.97 -8.81 -7.25
C PHE A 130 -4.84 -9.16 -8.21
N SER A 131 -5.00 -10.28 -8.92
CA SER A 131 -4.09 -10.73 -9.96
C SER A 131 -4.81 -10.82 -11.30
N GLU A 132 -4.12 -10.43 -12.37
CA GLU A 132 -4.45 -10.81 -13.73
C GLU A 132 -3.88 -12.21 -13.99
N ILE A 133 -4.76 -13.19 -14.13
CA ILE A 133 -4.47 -14.61 -14.19
C ILE A 133 -4.70 -15.08 -15.62
N THR A 134 -3.67 -15.67 -16.23
CA THR A 134 -3.76 -16.37 -17.51
C THR A 134 -3.75 -17.86 -17.26
N VAL A 135 -4.79 -18.54 -17.74
CA VAL A 135 -4.95 -19.98 -17.64
C VAL A 135 -4.74 -20.61 -19.02
N LYS A 136 -3.87 -21.61 -19.10
CA LYS A 136 -3.58 -22.37 -20.32
C LYS A 136 -3.77 -23.86 -20.07
N THR A 137 -4.43 -24.55 -21.00
CA THR A 137 -4.62 -26.00 -20.92
C THR A 137 -3.31 -26.73 -21.20
N LEU A 138 -2.99 -27.72 -20.37
CA LEU A 138 -1.89 -28.66 -20.57
C LEU A 138 -2.38 -29.88 -21.34
N ALA A 139 -1.61 -30.30 -22.35
CA ALA A 139 -1.76 -31.59 -22.99
C ALA A 139 -0.64 -32.52 -22.54
N LYS A 140 -1.02 -33.79 -22.35
CA LYS A 140 -0.09 -34.88 -22.10
C LYS A 140 -0.01 -35.71 -23.38
N ASP A 141 1.16 -35.70 -24.00
CA ASP A 141 1.47 -36.55 -25.13
C ASP A 141 2.23 -37.78 -24.61
N THR A 142 1.89 -38.96 -25.11
CA THR A 142 2.55 -40.23 -24.73
C THR A 142 3.04 -40.91 -25.98
N GLU A 143 4.36 -41.00 -26.13
CA GLU A 143 5.01 -41.68 -27.24
C GLU A 143 5.49 -43.06 -26.79
N TYR A 144 5.18 -44.07 -27.60
CA TYR A 144 5.55 -45.46 -27.36
C TYR A 144 6.62 -45.88 -28.35
N PHE A 145 7.78 -46.29 -27.84
CA PHE A 145 8.89 -46.79 -28.64
C PHE A 145 8.89 -48.31 -28.60
N TYR A 146 8.77 -48.91 -29.79
CA TYR A 146 8.72 -50.35 -29.96
C TYR A 146 9.98 -50.87 -30.65
N GLN A 147 10.50 -51.98 -30.14
CA GLN A 147 11.60 -52.73 -30.75
C GLN A 147 11.05 -54.01 -31.39
N GLU A 148 11.58 -54.38 -32.55
CA GLU A 148 11.20 -55.64 -33.22
C GLU A 148 11.76 -56.85 -32.45
N PHE A 149 10.93 -57.86 -32.20
CA PHE A 149 11.34 -59.08 -31.49
C PHE A 149 12.23 -59.95 -32.39
N VAL A 150 13.48 -60.19 -31.96
CA VAL A 150 14.45 -60.99 -32.74
C VAL A 150 14.55 -62.45 -32.24
N GLU A 151 13.90 -62.79 -31.12
CA GLU A 151 13.99 -64.14 -30.52
C GLU A 151 13.08 -65.17 -31.20
N SER A 152 13.59 -66.39 -31.38
CA SER A 152 12.89 -67.50 -32.04
C SER A 152 11.60 -67.92 -31.32
N TYR A 153 11.51 -67.73 -30.00
CA TYR A 153 10.32 -68.01 -29.19
C TYR A 153 9.15 -67.06 -29.53
N ALA A 154 9.42 -65.82 -29.93
CA ALA A 154 8.40 -64.83 -30.27
C ALA A 154 7.64 -65.16 -31.57
N LYS A 155 8.26 -65.94 -32.48
CA LYS A 155 7.60 -66.45 -33.69
C LYS A 155 6.49 -67.46 -33.39
N GLU A 156 6.58 -68.22 -32.29
CA GLU A 156 5.56 -69.21 -31.91
C GLU A 156 4.28 -68.56 -31.36
N ILE A 157 4.40 -67.43 -30.67
CA ILE A 157 3.29 -66.70 -30.03
C ILE A 157 2.75 -65.52 -30.87
N GLY A 158 3.33 -65.27 -32.04
CA GLY A 158 2.83 -64.26 -33.01
C GLY A 158 3.11 -62.80 -32.63
N GLN A 159 3.93 -62.53 -31.62
CA GLN A 159 4.23 -61.17 -31.16
C GLN A 159 5.42 -60.57 -31.93
N LYS A 160 5.16 -59.52 -32.73
CA LYS A 160 6.17 -58.90 -33.61
C LYS A 160 7.01 -57.80 -32.95
N PHE A 161 6.47 -57.14 -31.93
CA PHE A 161 7.09 -55.98 -31.30
C PHE A 161 7.07 -56.08 -29.78
N LYS A 162 8.15 -55.62 -29.15
CA LYS A 162 8.29 -55.41 -27.70
C LYS A 162 8.22 -53.92 -27.44
N LEU A 163 7.45 -53.49 -26.44
CA LEU A 163 7.55 -52.12 -25.96
C LEU A 163 8.92 -51.94 -25.29
N GLU A 164 9.71 -51.00 -25.79
CA GLU A 164 11.06 -50.70 -25.30
C GLU A 164 11.02 -49.56 -24.28
N SER A 165 10.33 -48.47 -24.61
CA SER A 165 10.15 -47.36 -23.70
C SER A 165 8.86 -46.59 -23.97
N THR A 166 8.40 -45.88 -22.95
CA THR A 166 7.30 -44.92 -23.02
C THR A 166 7.85 -43.57 -22.58
N VAL A 167 7.67 -42.54 -23.40
CA VAL A 167 8.04 -41.16 -23.06
C VAL A 167 6.77 -40.35 -22.91
N GLU A 168 6.62 -39.70 -21.76
CA GLU A 168 5.52 -38.78 -21.49
C GLU A 168 6.04 -37.35 -21.54
N THR A 169 5.41 -36.53 -22.38
CA THR A 169 5.77 -35.12 -22.57
C THR A 169 4.56 -34.25 -22.25
N TRP A 170 4.76 -33.27 -21.37
CA TRP A 170 3.76 -32.25 -21.08
C TRP A 170 4.02 -31.03 -21.95
N SER A 171 3.06 -30.69 -22.80
CA SER A 171 3.14 -29.53 -23.66
C SER A 171 1.96 -28.60 -23.39
N THR A 172 2.20 -27.29 -23.42
CA THR A 172 1.10 -26.32 -23.41
C THR A 172 0.40 -26.37 -24.77
N PHE A 173 -0.85 -26.80 -24.78
CA PHE A 173 -1.64 -26.96 -26.00
C PHE A 173 -2.28 -25.62 -26.42
N ARG A 174 -2.52 -25.42 -27.72
CA ARG A 174 -3.36 -24.32 -28.24
C ARG A 174 -4.86 -24.63 -28.07
N GLY A 175 -5.25 -25.03 -26.87
CA GLY A 175 -6.65 -25.25 -26.49
C GLY A 175 -7.31 -23.96 -26.02
N GLU A 176 -8.41 -24.09 -25.26
CA GLU A 176 -9.00 -22.96 -24.57
C GLU A 176 -7.99 -22.38 -23.57
N SER A 177 -7.70 -21.10 -23.75
CA SER A 177 -6.96 -20.26 -22.82
C SER A 177 -7.82 -19.06 -22.51
N PHE A 178 -7.89 -18.67 -21.25
CA PHE A 178 -8.65 -17.51 -20.83
C PHE A 178 -7.86 -16.68 -19.82
N THR A 179 -8.27 -15.42 -19.74
CA THR A 179 -7.78 -14.47 -18.73
C THR A 179 -8.87 -14.24 -17.71
N PHE A 180 -8.46 -14.05 -16.46
CA PHE A 180 -9.33 -13.86 -15.32
C PHE A 180 -8.69 -12.83 -14.38
N THR A 181 -9.48 -11.92 -13.81
CA THR A 181 -9.00 -10.98 -12.78
C THR A 181 -9.62 -11.36 -11.44
N GLY A 182 -8.79 -11.53 -10.43
CA GLY A 182 -9.26 -11.87 -9.08
C GLY A 182 -8.17 -12.52 -8.23
N THR A 183 -8.58 -13.42 -7.33
CA THR A 183 -7.66 -14.18 -6.47
C THR A 183 -7.58 -15.64 -6.88
N LEU A 184 -6.44 -16.26 -6.56
CA LEU A 184 -6.16 -17.66 -6.82
C LEU A 184 -5.85 -18.36 -5.50
N GLU A 185 -6.51 -19.49 -5.28
CA GLU A 185 -6.28 -20.38 -4.15
C GLU A 185 -6.01 -21.79 -4.67
N ILE A 186 -4.98 -22.46 -4.15
CA ILE A 186 -4.71 -23.87 -4.44
C ILE A 186 -5.15 -24.68 -3.23
N SER A 187 -6.12 -25.56 -3.43
CA SER A 187 -6.62 -26.47 -2.40
C SER A 187 -6.58 -27.90 -2.91
N SER A 188 -5.74 -28.72 -2.28
CA SER A 188 -5.51 -30.12 -2.65
C SER A 188 -5.11 -30.28 -4.13
N ASN A 189 -6.01 -30.81 -4.96
CA ASN A 189 -5.82 -31.05 -6.39
C ASN A 189 -6.60 -30.05 -7.27
N ALA A 190 -7.12 -28.98 -6.69
CA ALA A 190 -7.90 -27.97 -7.37
C ALA A 190 -7.27 -26.57 -7.23
N ILE A 191 -7.39 -25.80 -8.31
CA ILE A 191 -7.12 -24.38 -8.38
C ILE A 191 -8.47 -23.68 -8.39
N ILE A 192 -8.72 -22.83 -7.41
CA ILE A 192 -9.95 -22.09 -7.22
C ILE A 192 -9.67 -20.64 -7.60
N LEU A 193 -10.43 -20.12 -8.57
CA LEU A 193 -10.38 -18.72 -8.98
C LEU A 193 -11.60 -17.99 -8.44
N LYS A 194 -11.37 -16.94 -7.66
CA LYS A 194 -12.41 -16.10 -7.07
C LYS A 194 -12.36 -14.69 -7.65
N ASN A 195 -13.52 -14.10 -7.95
CA ASN A 195 -13.59 -12.72 -8.45
C ASN A 195 -13.27 -11.71 -7.32
N GLU A 196 -13.44 -10.42 -7.62
CA GLU A 196 -13.19 -9.33 -6.69
C GLU A 196 -14.14 -9.35 -5.47
N ASP A 197 -15.34 -9.91 -5.64
CA ASP A 197 -16.35 -10.11 -4.59
C ASP A 197 -16.16 -11.40 -3.77
N ALA A 198 -15.00 -12.07 -3.94
CA ALA A 198 -14.64 -13.35 -3.32
C ALA A 198 -15.55 -14.54 -3.69
N GLU A 199 -16.36 -14.43 -4.74
CA GLU A 199 -17.18 -15.51 -5.28
C GLU A 199 -16.34 -16.46 -6.13
N ILE A 200 -16.55 -17.77 -5.99
CA ILE A 200 -15.85 -18.79 -6.79
C ILE A 200 -16.42 -18.80 -8.21
N CYS A 201 -15.62 -18.38 -9.19
CA CYS A 201 -16.00 -18.42 -10.60
C CYS A 201 -15.51 -19.70 -11.30
N HIS A 202 -14.35 -20.22 -10.91
CA HIS A 202 -13.77 -21.40 -11.53
C HIS A 202 -13.12 -22.34 -10.50
N VAL A 203 -13.26 -23.65 -10.75
CA VAL A 203 -12.55 -24.71 -10.05
C VAL A 203 -11.89 -25.60 -11.10
N LEU A 204 -10.56 -25.58 -11.15
CA LEU A 204 -9.76 -26.21 -12.18
C LEU A 204 -8.87 -27.31 -11.58
N PRO A 205 -8.73 -28.49 -12.20
CA PRO A 205 -7.78 -29.52 -11.74
C PRO A 205 -6.32 -29.08 -11.98
N VAL A 206 -5.46 -29.23 -10.97
CA VAL A 206 -4.06 -28.73 -10.98
C VAL A 206 -3.21 -29.38 -12.08
N ASP A 207 -3.47 -30.63 -12.44
CA ASP A 207 -2.70 -31.41 -13.40
C ASP A 207 -3.03 -31.13 -14.88
N LYS A 208 -4.06 -30.31 -15.15
CA LYS A 208 -4.52 -30.02 -16.52
C LYS A 208 -4.30 -28.59 -16.96
N PHE A 209 -3.85 -27.70 -16.07
CA PHE A 209 -3.75 -26.27 -16.36
C PHE A 209 -2.42 -25.70 -15.90
N GLN A 210 -1.81 -24.90 -16.77
CA GLN A 210 -0.74 -23.99 -16.40
C GLN A 210 -1.34 -22.62 -16.08
N ILE A 211 -0.91 -22.04 -14.96
CA ILE A 211 -1.34 -20.72 -14.54
C ILE A 211 -0.15 -19.76 -14.49
N ALA A 212 -0.34 -18.57 -15.05
CA ALA A 212 0.54 -17.43 -14.85
C ALA A 212 -0.28 -16.28 -14.25
N ALA A 213 0.22 -15.67 -13.17
CA ALA A 213 -0.44 -14.55 -12.52
C ALA A 213 0.52 -13.37 -12.44
N LYS A 214 0.03 -12.17 -12.71
CA LYS A 214 0.71 -10.91 -12.42
C LYS A 214 -0.20 -10.01 -11.58
N PRO A 215 0.34 -9.16 -10.70
CA PRO A 215 -0.49 -8.23 -9.95
C PRO A 215 -1.31 -7.34 -10.89
N ALA A 216 -2.62 -7.24 -10.63
CA ALA A 216 -3.46 -6.26 -11.30
C ALA A 216 -3.12 -4.87 -10.77
N THR A 217 -3.05 -3.89 -11.68
CA THR A 217 -2.76 -2.50 -11.34
C THR A 217 -3.88 -1.60 -11.85
N ALA A 218 -4.32 -0.67 -11.00
CA ALA A 218 -5.21 0.41 -11.39
C ALA A 218 -4.43 1.72 -11.40
N LEU A 219 -4.77 2.62 -12.32
CA LEU A 219 -4.31 4.00 -12.27
C LEU A 219 -5.18 4.72 -11.25
N ILE A 220 -4.54 5.24 -10.20
CA ILE A 220 -5.19 6.04 -9.17
C ILE A 220 -4.46 7.38 -9.15
N GLU A 221 -5.23 8.46 -9.16
CA GLU A 221 -4.70 9.80 -8.96
C GLU A 221 -4.33 9.99 -7.49
N LYS A 222 -3.07 10.34 -7.22
CA LYS A 222 -2.56 10.57 -5.87
C LYS A 222 -1.75 11.84 -5.79
N TRP A 223 -1.83 12.50 -4.65
CA TRP A 223 -0.94 13.58 -4.26
C TRP A 223 0.45 13.02 -3.94
N HIS A 224 1.48 13.74 -4.37
CA HIS A 224 2.86 13.49 -4.00
C HIS A 224 3.64 14.81 -3.93
N PHE A 225 4.79 14.78 -3.27
CA PHE A 225 5.70 15.91 -3.22
C PHE A 225 6.66 15.90 -4.40
N SER A 226 6.91 17.09 -4.93
CA SER A 226 8.05 17.37 -5.79
C SER A 226 8.91 18.44 -5.13
N ILE A 227 10.21 18.17 -5.03
CA ILE A 227 11.16 19.19 -4.61
C ILE A 227 11.41 20.08 -5.83
N PRO A 228 11.10 21.38 -5.78
CA PRO A 228 11.42 22.27 -6.88
C PRO A 228 12.94 22.19 -7.13
N LYS A 229 13.33 21.78 -8.33
CA LYS A 229 14.74 21.81 -8.73
C LYS A 229 15.18 23.27 -8.69
N ASN A 230 15.98 23.62 -7.68
CA ASN A 230 16.63 24.92 -7.61
C ASN A 230 17.32 25.20 -8.96
N LYS A 231 16.88 26.26 -9.63
CA LYS A 231 17.57 26.84 -10.78
C LYS A 231 18.64 27.80 -10.31
#